data_AF-A0A660VN45-F1
#
_entry.id   AF-A0A660VN45-F1
#
_cell.length_a   1.000
_cell.length_b   1.000
_cell.length_c   1.000
_cell.angle_alpha   90.00
_cell.angle_beta   90.00
_cell.angle_gamma   90.00
#
_symmetry.space_group_name_H-M   'P 1'
#
loop_
_entity.id
_entity.type
_entity.pdbx_description
1 polymer ?
#
loop_
_entity_poly.entity_id
_entity_poly.type
_entity_poly.pdbx_seq_one_letter_code
_entity_poly.pdbx_strand_id
1 'polypeptide(L)'
;MADEALKEQTVSDQEQTVPLSDFKRVYAEMKKWKEKYRQQLAKEELLREKEEEIGRLMGVVRQLKVRKSLEEAAHRQNAVDPKQVTSLLEERVSLDENYEPVVLDESGQIRFTKSGKRMTPEDLVREFLAANPHHKKATLGGGAGSSPNATAAPAPSLIERINSARSFREVERIVEEHRGRL
;
A
#
# COMPACT_ATOMS: atom_id res chain seq x y z
N MET A 1 -96.33 19.39 13.15
CA MET A 1 -95.81 18.41 12.18
C MET A 1 -94.29 18.57 12.16
N ALA A 2 -93.47 18.21 13.16
CA ALA A 2 -93.51 17.15 14.18
C ALA A 2 -93.73 15.77 13.56
N ASP A 3 -92.67 15.15 13.02
CA ASP A 3 -92.47 13.68 12.99
C ASP A 3 -91.15 13.26 12.30
N GLU A 4 -90.02 13.87 12.66
CA GLU A 4 -88.70 13.27 12.34
C GLU A 4 -87.68 13.52 13.46
N ALA A 5 -88.16 13.36 14.69
CA ALA A 5 -87.33 13.04 15.83
C ALA A 5 -87.46 11.53 16.08
N LEU A 6 -86.39 10.86 16.49
CA LEU A 6 -86.35 9.45 16.90
C LEU A 6 -86.47 8.40 15.78
N LYS A 7 -85.37 8.17 15.07
CA LYS A 7 -84.97 6.78 14.79
C LYS A 7 -83.64 6.53 15.49
N GLU A 8 -83.79 6.33 16.79
CA GLU A 8 -83.04 5.39 17.64
C GLU A 8 -81.82 4.77 16.96
N GLN A 9 -80.60 5.20 17.30
CA GLN A 9 -79.84 4.66 18.43
C GLN A 9 -79.90 3.11 18.55
N THR A 10 -79.56 2.35 17.51
CA THR A 10 -79.05 0.98 17.69
C THR A 10 -78.14 0.54 16.53
N VAL A 11 -77.07 1.28 16.22
CA VAL A 11 -75.86 0.60 15.77
C VAL A 11 -74.94 0.69 16.96
N SER A 12 -74.85 -0.44 17.64
CA SER A 12 -74.01 -0.67 18.79
C SER A 12 -72.57 -0.25 18.47
N ASP A 13 -72.23 0.99 18.78
CA ASP A 13 -70.93 1.36 19.29
C ASP A 13 -70.80 0.60 20.63
N GLN A 14 -70.58 -0.72 20.52
CA GLN A 14 -69.92 -1.42 21.59
C GLN A 14 -68.59 -0.70 21.71
N GLU A 15 -68.45 0.13 22.75
CA GLU A 15 -67.15 0.54 23.21
C GLU A 15 -66.32 -0.73 23.27
N GLN A 16 -65.47 -0.94 22.26
CA GLN A 16 -64.45 -1.96 22.27
C GLN A 16 -63.46 -1.52 23.33
N THR A 17 -63.87 -1.65 24.58
CA THR A 17 -63.01 -1.51 25.74
C THR A 17 -62.06 -2.68 25.60
N VAL A 18 -60.89 -2.41 25.04
CA VAL A 18 -59.85 -3.42 24.89
C VAL A 18 -59.59 -3.94 26.30
N PRO A 19 -59.83 -5.24 26.58
CA PRO A 19 -59.68 -5.76 27.93
C PRO A 19 -58.28 -5.43 28.45
N LEU A 20 -58.16 -5.02 29.72
CA LEU A 20 -56.87 -4.60 30.29
C LEU A 20 -55.75 -5.66 30.11
N SER A 21 -56.15 -6.94 30.05
CA SER A 21 -55.32 -8.08 29.66
C SER A 21 -54.67 -7.91 28.28
N ASP A 22 -55.47 -7.60 27.26
CA ASP A 22 -55.03 -7.49 25.87
C ASP A 22 -54.18 -6.24 25.67
N PHE A 23 -54.55 -5.12 26.32
CA PHE A 23 -53.70 -3.92 26.35
C PHE A 23 -52.31 -4.22 26.94
N LYS A 24 -52.25 -4.95 28.05
CA LYS A 24 -50.99 -5.35 28.70
C LYS A 24 -50.17 -6.30 27.80
N ARG A 25 -50.83 -7.19 27.06
CA ARG A 25 -50.19 -8.12 26.10
C ARG A 25 -49.57 -7.37 24.92
N VAL A 26 -50.36 -6.50 24.27
CA VAL A 26 -49.93 -5.65 23.16
C VAL A 26 -48.79 -4.74 23.60
N TYR A 27 -48.87 -4.14 24.80
CA TYR A 27 -47.79 -3.30 25.33
C TYR A 27 -46.49 -4.09 25.56
N ALA A 28 -46.58 -5.32 26.09
CA ALA A 28 -45.42 -6.18 26.28
C ALA A 28 -44.78 -6.61 24.95
N GLU A 29 -45.60 -6.92 23.93
CA GLU A 29 -45.13 -7.22 22.57
C GLU A 29 -44.48 -6.00 21.92
N MET A 30 -45.08 -4.82 22.06
CA MET A 30 -44.54 -3.57 21.53
C MET A 30 -43.21 -3.20 22.19
N LYS A 31 -43.06 -3.46 23.50
CA LYS A 31 -41.78 -3.29 24.21
C LYS A 31 -40.71 -4.24 23.67
N LYS A 32 -41.03 -5.54 23.49
CA LYS A 32 -40.11 -6.52 22.89
C LYS A 32 -39.75 -6.15 21.44
N TRP A 33 -40.71 -5.65 20.67
CA TRP A 33 -40.47 -5.22 19.29
C TRP A 33 -39.54 -4.01 19.23
N LYS A 34 -39.75 -2.98 20.08
CA LYS A 34 -38.83 -1.83 20.19
C LYS A 34 -37.43 -2.25 20.60
N GLU A 35 -37.31 -3.17 21.56
CA GLU A 35 -36.02 -3.73 21.99
C GLU A 35 -35.29 -4.40 20.81
N LYS A 36 -35.99 -5.29 20.09
CA LYS A 36 -35.45 -5.97 18.90
C LYS A 36 -35.07 -4.99 17.80
N TYR A 37 -35.89 -3.98 17.54
CA TYR A 37 -35.64 -2.95 16.53
C TYR A 37 -34.39 -2.13 16.87
N ARG A 38 -34.23 -1.70 18.13
CA ARG A 38 -33.01 -1.02 18.60
C ARG A 38 -31.76 -1.90 18.43
N GLN A 39 -31.87 -3.20 18.74
CA GLN A 39 -30.77 -4.14 18.55
C GLN A 39 -30.42 -4.34 17.07
N GLN A 40 -31.41 -4.31 16.17
CA GLN A 40 -31.16 -4.38 14.73
C GLN A 40 -30.44 -3.13 14.23
N LEU A 41 -30.94 -1.94 14.57
CA LEU A 41 -30.28 -0.68 14.22
C LEU A 41 -28.83 -0.62 14.70
N ALA A 42 -28.56 -0.98 15.96
CA ALA A 42 -27.21 -1.01 16.50
C ALA A 42 -26.29 -2.01 15.76
N LYS A 43 -26.83 -3.14 15.29
CA LYS A 43 -26.08 -4.11 14.47
C LYS A 43 -25.79 -3.57 13.08
N GLU A 44 -26.77 -2.93 12.44
CA GLU A 44 -26.61 -2.33 11.12
C GLU A 44 -25.57 -1.20 11.14
N GLU A 45 -25.59 -0.34 12.16
CA GLU A 45 -24.58 0.70 12.36
C GLU A 45 -23.18 0.10 12.51
N LEU A 46 -23.04 -0.96 13.31
CA LEU A 46 -21.76 -1.64 13.52
C LEU A 46 -21.29 -2.37 12.25
N LEU A 47 -22.19 -3.01 11.50
CA LEU A 47 -21.85 -3.63 10.21
C LEU A 47 -21.35 -2.59 9.23
N ARG A 48 -22.03 -1.45 9.13
CA ARG A 48 -21.61 -0.33 8.27
C ARG A 48 -20.21 0.18 8.63
N GLU A 49 -19.94 0.40 9.91
CA GLU A 49 -18.61 0.83 10.37
C GLU A 49 -17.53 -0.22 10.02
N LYS A 50 -17.84 -1.51 10.17
CA LYS A 50 -16.91 -2.59 9.80
C LYS A 50 -16.70 -2.68 8.30
N GLU A 51 -17.72 -2.46 7.49
CA GLU A 51 -17.61 -2.43 6.03
C GLU A 51 -16.73 -1.26 5.55
N GLU A 52 -16.90 -0.07 6.14
CA GLU A 52 -16.04 1.08 5.86
C GLU A 52 -14.57 0.80 6.25
N GLU A 53 -14.36 0.19 7.42
CA GLU A 53 -13.04 -0.24 7.89
C GLU A 53 -12.41 -1.25 6.92
N ILE A 54 -13.16 -2.27 6.51
CA ILE A 54 -12.71 -3.29 5.55
C ILE A 54 -12.34 -2.64 4.22
N GLY A 55 -13.18 -1.75 3.68
CA GLY A 55 -12.92 -1.06 2.42
C GLY A 55 -11.60 -0.27 2.45
N ARG A 56 -11.37 0.47 3.55
CA ARG A 56 -10.14 1.23 3.74
C ARG A 56 -8.91 0.33 3.92
N LEU A 57 -8.99 -0.72 4.75
CA LEU A 57 -7.89 -1.67 4.91
C LEU A 57 -7.56 -2.38 3.59
N MET A 58 -8.58 -2.81 2.84
CA MET A 58 -8.40 -3.40 1.53
C MET A 58 -7.70 -2.42 0.57
N GLY A 59 -8.05 -1.13 0.60
CA GLY A 59 -7.36 -0.10 -0.19
C GLY A 59 -5.87 -0.02 0.12
N VAL A 60 -5.51 0.00 1.40
CA VAL A 60 -4.10 0.01 1.85
C VAL A 60 -3.37 -1.26 1.42
N VAL A 61 -3.98 -2.44 1.58
CA VAL A 61 -3.39 -3.72 1.17
C VAL A 61 -3.16 -3.76 -0.34
N ARG A 62 -4.12 -3.27 -1.14
CA ARG A 62 -3.98 -3.19 -2.60
C ARG A 62 -2.79 -2.32 -3.00
N GLN A 63 -2.70 -1.11 -2.44
CA GLN A 63 -1.60 -0.19 -2.71
C GLN A 63 -0.25 -0.78 -2.28
N LEU A 64 -0.18 -1.40 -1.09
CA LEU A 64 1.02 -2.03 -0.58
C LEU A 64 1.49 -3.17 -1.49
N LYS A 65 0.57 -4.02 -1.96
CA LYS A 65 0.87 -5.14 -2.84
C LYS A 65 1.45 -4.66 -4.18
N VAL A 66 0.83 -3.66 -4.80
CA VAL A 66 1.30 -3.06 -6.05
C VAL A 66 2.69 -2.44 -5.84
N ARG A 67 2.86 -1.58 -4.83
CA ARG A 67 4.14 -0.93 -4.53
C ARG A 67 5.25 -1.93 -4.27
N LYS A 68 5.01 -2.93 -3.44
CA LYS A 68 6.02 -3.96 -3.13
C LYS A 68 6.43 -4.73 -4.37
N SER A 69 5.46 -5.10 -5.23
CA SER A 69 5.76 -5.80 -6.48
C SER A 69 6.63 -4.96 -7.42
N LEU A 70 6.32 -3.67 -7.55
CA LEU A 70 7.09 -2.74 -8.38
C LEU A 70 8.48 -2.44 -7.80
N GLU A 71 8.58 -2.26 -6.49
CA GLU A 71 9.85 -2.00 -5.80
C GLU A 71 10.79 -3.20 -5.95
N GLU A 72 10.28 -4.42 -5.74
CA GLU A 72 11.04 -5.65 -5.97
C GLU A 72 11.47 -5.80 -7.43
N ALA A 73 10.60 -5.50 -8.39
CA ALA A 73 10.93 -5.50 -9.81
C ALA A 73 12.02 -4.47 -10.15
N ALA A 74 11.94 -3.26 -9.59
CA ALA A 74 12.94 -2.20 -9.76
C ALA A 74 14.29 -2.57 -9.15
N HIS A 75 14.31 -3.22 -7.98
CA HIS A 75 15.52 -3.79 -7.42
C HIS A 75 16.15 -4.83 -8.35
N ARG A 76 15.35 -5.80 -8.86
CA ARG A 76 15.83 -6.83 -9.79
C ARG A 76 16.40 -6.25 -11.09
N GLN A 77 15.85 -5.14 -11.57
CA GLN A 77 16.30 -4.46 -12.79
C GLN A 77 17.43 -3.44 -12.57
N ASN A 78 18.01 -3.39 -11.37
CA ASN A 78 19.09 -2.47 -10.99
C ASN A 78 18.72 -0.99 -11.14
N ALA A 79 17.52 -0.60 -10.71
CA ALA A 79 17.16 0.81 -10.61
C ALA A 79 18.08 1.54 -9.60
N VAL A 80 18.41 2.80 -9.89
CA VAL A 80 19.17 3.71 -9.01
C VAL A 80 18.40 3.93 -7.71
N ASP A 81 17.14 4.37 -7.85
CA ASP A 81 16.18 4.53 -6.77
C ASP A 81 14.89 3.73 -7.08
N PRO A 82 14.77 2.50 -6.54
CA PRO A 82 13.59 1.66 -6.72
C PRO A 82 12.29 2.28 -6.19
N LYS A 83 12.35 3.09 -5.13
CA LYS A 83 11.17 3.73 -4.55
C LYS A 83 10.65 4.82 -5.46
N GLN A 84 11.54 5.64 -6.01
CA GLN A 84 11.17 6.65 -6.99
C GLN A 84 10.54 6.02 -8.25
N VAL A 85 11.16 4.97 -8.79
CA VAL A 85 10.62 4.25 -9.96
C VAL A 85 9.24 3.66 -9.66
N THR A 86 9.04 3.14 -8.45
CA THR A 86 7.74 2.63 -8.01
C THR A 86 6.68 3.73 -8.00
N SER A 87 6.97 4.88 -7.40
CA SER A 87 6.03 6.02 -7.36
C SER A 87 5.67 6.55 -8.76
N LEU A 88 6.59 6.48 -9.72
CA LEU A 88 6.33 6.90 -11.11
C LEU A 88 5.46 5.90 -11.89
N LEU A 89 5.46 4.64 -11.50
CA LEU A 89 4.79 3.55 -12.22
C LEU A 89 3.52 3.06 -11.53
N GLU A 90 3.24 3.46 -10.29
CA GLU A 90 2.14 2.93 -9.49
C GLU A 90 0.76 3.13 -10.14
N GLU A 91 0.53 4.26 -10.81
CA GLU A 91 -0.74 4.56 -11.48
C GLU A 91 -1.01 3.65 -12.69
N ARG A 92 0.04 3.03 -13.24
CA ARG A 92 -0.06 2.13 -14.40
C ARG A 92 -0.25 0.67 -14.00
N VAL A 93 -0.34 0.37 -12.70
CA VAL A 93 -0.49 -1.00 -12.20
C VAL A 93 -1.67 -1.07 -11.27
N SER A 94 -2.56 -2.03 -11.53
CA SER A 94 -3.69 -2.35 -10.66
C SER A 94 -3.65 -3.82 -10.26
N LEU A 95 -4.60 -4.25 -9.46
CA LEU A 95 -4.78 -5.66 -9.10
C LEU A 95 -5.98 -6.22 -9.85
N ASP A 96 -5.84 -7.44 -10.35
CA ASP A 96 -6.95 -8.19 -10.93
C ASP A 96 -7.82 -8.86 -9.85
N GLU A 97 -8.81 -9.65 -10.29
CA GLU A 97 -9.73 -10.39 -9.41
C GLU A 97 -9.01 -11.41 -8.51
N ASN A 98 -7.81 -11.86 -8.90
CA ASN A 98 -6.98 -12.78 -8.13
C ASN A 98 -5.99 -12.04 -7.20
N TYR A 99 -6.08 -10.71 -7.11
CA TYR A 99 -5.13 -9.87 -6.37
C TYR A 99 -3.70 -9.96 -6.91
N GLU A 100 -3.55 -10.23 -8.21
CA GLU A 100 -2.27 -10.22 -8.89
C GLU A 100 -2.03 -8.87 -9.58
N PRO A 101 -0.81 -8.30 -9.51
CA PRO A 101 -0.48 -7.05 -10.19
C PRO A 101 -0.55 -7.19 -11.70
N VAL A 102 -1.39 -6.37 -12.33
CA VAL A 102 -1.55 -6.27 -13.78
C VAL A 102 -1.24 -4.85 -14.24
N VAL A 103 -0.52 -4.76 -15.36
CA VAL A 103 -0.18 -3.46 -15.97
C VAL A 103 -1.35 -3.00 -16.84
N LEU A 104 -1.73 -1.74 -16.69
CA LEU A 104 -2.77 -1.09 -17.47
C LEU A 104 -2.15 -0.22 -18.57
N ASP A 105 -2.87 -0.06 -19.68
CA ASP A 105 -2.58 0.93 -20.71
C ASP A 105 -3.25 2.29 -20.39
N GLU A 106 -3.08 3.26 -21.29
CA GLU A 106 -3.67 4.60 -21.15
C GLU A 106 -5.21 4.60 -21.18
N SER A 107 -5.82 3.53 -21.69
CA SER A 107 -7.27 3.34 -21.72
C SER A 107 -7.80 2.58 -20.49
N GLY A 108 -6.91 2.20 -19.55
CA GLY A 108 -7.26 1.43 -18.35
C GLY A 108 -7.49 -0.06 -18.62
N GLN A 109 -7.09 -0.58 -19.78
CA GLN A 109 -7.20 -2.00 -20.11
C GLN A 109 -5.89 -2.73 -19.79
N ILE A 110 -5.97 -4.05 -19.55
CA ILE A 110 -4.78 -4.87 -19.29
C ILE A 110 -3.87 -4.83 -20.51
N ARG A 111 -2.63 -4.40 -20.29
CA ARG A 111 -1.62 -4.29 -21.34
C ARG A 111 -0.98 -5.64 -21.62
N PHE A 112 -0.72 -5.90 -22.90
CA PHE A 112 -0.03 -7.09 -23.36
C PHE A 112 1.35 -6.72 -23.95
N THR A 113 2.29 -7.64 -23.78
CA THR A 113 3.62 -7.58 -24.40
C THR A 113 3.52 -7.90 -25.90
N LYS A 114 4.58 -7.59 -26.65
CA LYS A 114 4.67 -7.89 -28.09
C LYS A 114 4.56 -9.40 -28.42
N SER A 115 4.78 -10.27 -27.44
CA SER A 115 4.64 -11.73 -27.59
C SER A 115 3.23 -12.23 -27.31
N GLY A 116 2.27 -11.34 -27.02
CA GLY A 116 0.89 -11.67 -26.70
C GLY A 116 0.67 -12.12 -25.25
N LYS A 117 1.69 -12.08 -24.38
CA LYS A 117 1.56 -12.35 -22.95
C LYS A 117 1.13 -11.10 -22.19
N ARG A 118 0.33 -11.25 -21.12
CA ARG A 118 0.02 -10.15 -20.19
C ARG A 118 1.31 -9.51 -19.70
N MET A 119 1.37 -8.18 -19.68
CA MET A 119 2.54 -7.44 -19.25
C MET A 119 2.64 -7.47 -17.73
N THR A 120 3.80 -7.88 -17.22
CA THR A 120 4.05 -7.93 -15.77
C THR A 120 4.67 -6.62 -15.27
N PRO A 121 4.65 -6.36 -13.95
CA PRO A 121 5.36 -5.22 -13.36
C PRO A 121 6.86 -5.21 -13.73
N GLU A 122 7.50 -6.38 -13.82
CA GLU A 122 8.91 -6.50 -14.24
C GLU A 122 9.12 -6.03 -15.68
N ASP A 123 8.20 -6.37 -16.58
CA ASP A 123 8.25 -5.92 -17.96
C ASP A 123 8.10 -4.40 -18.03
N LEU A 124 7.17 -3.83 -17.26
CA LEU A 124 6.92 -2.39 -17.21
C LEU A 124 8.15 -1.64 -16.69
N VAL A 125 8.72 -2.09 -15.57
CA VAL A 125 9.94 -1.50 -15.01
C VAL A 125 11.10 -1.60 -16.00
N ARG A 126 11.25 -2.74 -16.68
CA ARG A 126 12.31 -2.92 -17.69
C ARG A 126 12.14 -1.96 -18.86
N GLU A 127 10.92 -1.81 -19.38
CA GLU A 127 10.60 -0.85 -20.45
C GLU A 127 10.89 0.59 -19.99
N PHE A 128 10.47 0.95 -18.79
CA PHE A 128 10.70 2.26 -18.19
C PHE A 128 12.20 2.57 -18.05
N LEU A 129 13.00 1.66 -17.51
CA LEU A 129 14.44 1.86 -17.32
C LEU A 129 15.21 1.87 -18.64
N ALA A 130 14.72 1.17 -19.66
CA ALA A 130 15.29 1.23 -21.01
C ALA A 130 15.02 2.59 -21.67
N ALA A 131 13.83 3.15 -21.49
CA ALA A 131 13.47 4.48 -21.96
C ALA A 131 14.14 5.60 -21.14
N ASN A 132 14.48 5.33 -19.87
CA ASN A 132 15.07 6.31 -18.94
C ASN A 132 16.38 5.80 -18.32
N PRO A 133 17.52 5.91 -19.03
CA PRO A 133 18.80 5.37 -18.57
C PRO A 133 19.30 5.94 -17.24
N HIS A 134 18.94 7.18 -16.89
CA HIS A 134 19.34 7.80 -15.62
C HIS A 134 18.74 7.13 -14.37
N HIS A 135 17.62 6.42 -14.52
CA HIS A 135 17.03 5.64 -13.43
C HIS A 135 17.65 4.25 -13.30
N LYS A 136 18.54 3.83 -14.20
CA LYS A 136 19.23 2.54 -14.17
C LYS A 136 20.65 2.72 -13.67
N LYS A 137 21.07 1.88 -12.72
CA LYS A 137 22.46 1.89 -12.23
C LYS A 137 23.39 1.48 -13.38
N ALA A 138 24.52 2.16 -13.49
CA ALA A 138 25.59 1.76 -14.38
C ALA A 138 26.04 0.34 -14.00
N THR A 139 25.93 -0.59 -14.93
CA THR A 139 26.61 -1.88 -14.81
C THR A 139 28.09 -1.64 -15.09
N LEU A 140 29.00 -2.14 -14.25
CA LEU A 140 30.46 -1.97 -14.35
C LEU A 140 31.12 -2.52 -15.65
N GLY A 141 30.33 -2.83 -16.69
CA GLY A 141 30.74 -3.59 -17.86
C GLY A 141 30.95 -2.82 -19.18
N GLY A 142 30.81 -1.50 -19.27
CA GLY A 142 31.14 -0.84 -20.56
C GLY A 142 30.86 0.66 -20.71
N GLY A 143 31.95 1.45 -20.78
CA GLY A 143 32.06 2.78 -21.42
C GLY A 143 31.47 3.97 -20.64
N ALA A 144 32.17 5.08 -20.35
CA ALA A 144 33.43 5.62 -20.86
C ALA A 144 34.23 6.30 -19.74
N GLY A 145 35.51 5.93 -19.61
CA GLY A 145 36.64 6.83 -19.38
C GLY A 145 36.76 7.69 -18.11
N SER A 146 35.77 7.76 -17.23
CA SER A 146 35.89 8.54 -16.00
C SER A 146 36.09 7.63 -14.82
N SER A 147 37.35 7.27 -14.55
CA SER A 147 37.72 6.85 -13.20
C SER A 147 37.27 7.94 -12.23
N PRO A 148 36.58 7.61 -11.13
CA PRO A 148 36.44 8.57 -10.05
C PRO A 148 37.86 8.97 -9.66
N ASN A 149 38.11 10.25 -9.42
CA ASN A 149 39.34 10.69 -8.78
C ASN A 149 39.40 10.02 -7.41
N ALA A 150 39.95 8.81 -7.38
CA ALA A 150 40.38 8.15 -6.17
C ALA A 150 41.42 9.10 -5.60
N THR A 151 40.99 9.91 -4.63
CA THR A 151 41.88 10.59 -3.72
C THR A 151 42.92 9.55 -3.33
N ALA A 152 44.16 9.76 -3.80
CA ALA A 152 45.26 8.86 -3.56
C ALA A 152 45.20 8.42 -2.10
N ALA A 153 45.18 7.11 -1.86
CA ALA A 153 45.21 6.59 -0.50
C ALA A 153 46.32 7.35 0.25
N PRO A 154 46.03 7.94 1.43
CA PRO A 154 47.03 8.71 2.15
C PRO A 154 48.27 7.84 2.31
N ALA A 155 49.44 8.40 1.99
CA ALA A 155 50.69 7.64 2.07
C ALA A 155 50.80 6.97 3.45
N PRO A 156 51.22 5.70 3.52
CA PRO A 156 51.22 4.94 4.76
C PRO A 156 52.03 5.67 5.84
N SER A 157 51.52 5.65 7.06
CA SER A 157 52.16 6.33 8.20
C SER A 157 53.57 5.77 8.47
N LEU A 158 54.43 6.53 9.15
CA LEU A 158 55.79 6.07 9.48
C LEU A 158 55.78 4.71 10.18
N ILE A 159 54.88 4.53 11.15
CA ILE A 159 54.74 3.30 11.93
C ILE A 159 54.37 2.12 11.02
N GLU A 160 53.46 2.34 10.08
CA GLU A 160 53.01 1.32 9.14
C GLU A 160 54.11 0.91 8.16
N ARG A 161 54.92 1.89 7.71
CA ARG A 161 56.12 1.62 6.90
C ARG A 161 57.15 0.80 7.68
N ILE A 162 57.42 1.13 8.94
CA ILE A 162 58.35 0.37 9.80
C ILE A 162 57.87 -1.06 10.02
N ASN A 163 56.58 -1.27 10.31
CA ASN A 163 56.01 -2.60 10.52
C ASN A 163 56.01 -3.47 9.25
N SER A 164 55.96 -2.84 8.07
CA SER A 164 56.01 -3.53 6.78
C SER A 164 57.43 -3.84 6.29
N ALA A 165 58.47 -3.34 6.97
CA ALA A 165 59.85 -3.51 6.55
C ALA A 165 60.32 -4.96 6.75
N ARG A 166 61.01 -5.51 5.74
CA ARG A 166 61.45 -6.92 5.76
C ARG A 166 62.85 -7.11 6.34
N SER A 167 63.56 -6.02 6.60
CA SER A 167 64.92 -6.06 7.13
C SER A 167 65.26 -4.83 7.97
N PHE A 168 66.21 -4.98 8.90
CA PHE A 168 66.65 -3.90 9.78
C PHE A 168 67.23 -2.69 9.01
N ARG A 169 67.96 -2.94 7.92
CA ARG A 169 68.49 -1.88 7.03
C ARG A 169 67.39 -1.05 6.36
N GLU A 170 66.24 -1.66 6.10
CA GLU A 170 65.08 -0.98 5.51
C GLU A 170 64.38 -0.10 6.55
N VAL A 171 64.32 -0.55 7.81
CA VAL A 171 63.85 0.27 8.94
C VAL A 171 64.74 1.49 9.13
N GLU A 172 66.07 1.33 9.14
CA GLU A 172 67.01 2.45 9.27
C GLU A 172 66.82 3.49 8.16
N ARG A 173 66.65 3.03 6.90
CA ARG A 173 66.38 3.94 5.77
C ARG A 173 65.07 4.71 5.95
N ILE A 174 64.01 4.03 6.37
CA ILE A 174 62.68 4.64 6.57
C ILE A 174 62.72 5.70 7.67
N VAL A 175 63.45 5.43 8.75
CA VAL A 175 63.61 6.36 9.88
C VAL A 175 64.45 7.58 9.48
N GLU A 176 65.55 7.36 8.75
CA GLU A 176 66.44 8.44 8.33
C GLU A 176 65.78 9.37 7.29
N GLU A 177 65.02 8.80 6.35
CA GLU A 177 64.19 9.56 5.41
C GLU A 177 63.16 10.45 6.11
N HIS A 178 62.60 9.99 7.24
CA HIS A 178 61.62 10.76 7.99
C HIS A 178 62.28 11.83 8.85
N ARG A 179 63.45 11.54 9.44
CA ARG A 179 64.26 12.49 10.22
C ARG A 179 64.74 13.67 9.38
N GLY A 180 65.04 13.46 8.09
CA GLY A 180 65.44 14.54 7.17
C GLY A 180 64.29 15.40 6.63
N ARG A 181 63.03 15.08 6.94
CA ARG A 181 61.84 15.86 6.53
C ARG A 181 61.22 16.70 7.65
N LEU A 182 61.70 16.56 8.88
CA LEU A 182 61.37 17.44 10.02
C LEU A 182 62.29 18.66 10.01
#